data_AF-A0A7J6R0Q5-F1
#
_entry.id   AF-A0A7J6R0Q5-F1
#
_cell.length_a   1.000
_cell.length_b   1.000
_cell.length_c   1.000
_cell.angle_alpha   90.00
_cell.angle_beta   90.00
_cell.angle_gamma   90.00
#
_symmetry.space_group_name_H-M   'P 1'
#
loop_
_entity.id
_entity.type
_entity.pdbx_description
1 polymer ?
#
loop_
_entity_poly.entity_id
_entity_poly.type
_entity_poly.pdbx_seq_one_letter_code
_entity_poly.pdbx_strand_id
1 'polypeptide(L)'
;VKPFGREKVEHISDRFPFNIEFRSEDVSRDTVDIDVNDGSTITVPSPCIHEKGKYDVIFLLSVIKWIHYHHGDEGVKHVFSKIYGLLKPGGLFIFEPQDWKSYRKKRNLTKEIRANFNSIKLRPTQFVDYLEKEVGFVLECTLKPSPATATCDVRGFDRPIHLLRKPGGGAKGKQGPAAEVRKVEPDRYLHPTLFTENNSG
;
A
#
# COMPACT_ATOMS: atom_id res chain seq x y z
N VAL A 1 39.83 38.42 -13.71
CA VAL A 1 38.55 37.77 -13.32
C VAL A 1 38.42 36.48 -14.11
N LYS A 2 38.51 35.31 -13.47
CA LYS A 2 38.28 34.03 -14.17
C LYS A 2 36.79 33.95 -14.55
N PRO A 3 36.43 33.50 -15.76
CA PRO A 3 35.02 33.32 -16.10
C PRO A 3 34.46 32.20 -15.21
N PHE A 4 33.32 32.49 -14.58
CA PHE A 4 32.53 31.52 -13.83
C PHE A 4 32.15 30.39 -14.79
N GLY A 5 32.51 29.15 -14.46
CA GLY A 5 32.13 27.99 -15.26
C GLY A 5 30.61 27.91 -15.34
N ARG A 6 30.07 27.67 -16.55
CA ARG A 6 28.66 27.28 -16.71
C ARG A 6 28.50 25.91 -16.05
N GLU A 7 28.05 25.89 -14.80
CA GLU A 7 27.43 24.68 -14.27
C GLU A 7 26.23 24.34 -15.16
N LYS A 8 26.21 23.08 -15.61
CA LYS A 8 25.09 22.52 -16.35
C LYS A 8 23.88 22.56 -15.42
N VAL A 9 22.89 23.36 -15.74
CA VAL A 9 21.60 23.33 -15.04
C VAL A 9 20.92 22.01 -15.43
N GLU A 10 21.02 20.99 -14.58
CA GLU A 10 20.28 19.74 -14.77
C GLU A 10 18.78 20.02 -14.63
N HIS A 11 18.05 19.88 -15.74
CA HIS A 11 16.61 20.06 -15.76
C HIS A 11 15.94 18.96 -14.92
N ILE A 12 14.95 19.36 -14.11
CA ILE A 12 14.14 18.44 -13.28
C ILE A 12 13.49 17.32 -14.12
N SER A 13 13.20 17.60 -15.39
CA SER A 13 12.67 16.60 -16.35
C SER A 13 13.59 15.41 -16.57
N ASP A 14 14.90 15.57 -16.35
CA ASP A 14 15.89 14.51 -16.55
C ASP A 14 16.03 13.61 -15.30
N ARG A 15 15.39 14.00 -14.18
CA ARG A 15 15.43 13.28 -12.89
C ARG A 15 14.15 12.50 -12.59
N PHE A 16 13.07 12.74 -13.32
CA PHE A 16 11.81 12.07 -13.06
C PHE A 16 11.70 10.76 -13.87
N PRO A 17 11.42 9.60 -13.26
CA PRO A 17 11.35 8.35 -13.99
C PRO A 17 10.20 8.38 -15.01
N PHE A 18 10.53 8.16 -16.29
CA PHE A 18 9.54 8.16 -17.40
C PHE A 18 8.60 6.94 -17.38
N ASN A 19 8.81 6.00 -16.46
CA ASN A 19 8.01 4.78 -16.27
C ASN A 19 7.03 4.87 -15.10
N ILE A 20 6.66 6.09 -14.68
CA ILE A 20 5.67 6.34 -13.63
C ILE A 20 4.44 6.96 -14.25
N GLU A 21 3.27 6.40 -13.93
CA GLU A 21 1.97 6.93 -14.27
C GLU A 21 1.23 7.32 -12.99
N PHE A 22 0.69 8.54 -12.93
CA PHE A 22 -0.20 8.96 -11.85
C PHE A 22 -1.64 8.91 -12.34
N ARG A 23 -2.50 8.24 -11.56
CA ARG A 23 -3.94 8.17 -11.82
C ARG A 23 -4.70 8.68 -10.60
N SER A 24 -5.81 9.37 -10.85
CA SER A 24 -6.81 9.69 -9.83
C SER A 24 -8.03 8.81 -10.09
N GLU A 25 -8.29 7.87 -9.18
CA GLU A 25 -9.39 6.91 -9.30
C GLU A 25 -10.00 6.65 -7.91
N ASP A 26 -11.32 6.44 -7.87
CA ASP A 26 -11.97 5.90 -6.66
C ASP A 26 -11.86 4.38 -6.66
N VAL A 27 -10.86 3.86 -5.95
CA VAL A 27 -10.62 2.42 -5.83
C VAL A 27 -11.69 1.70 -4.98
N SER A 28 -12.56 2.44 -4.28
CA SER A 28 -13.64 1.88 -3.46
C SER A 28 -14.93 1.63 -4.24
N ARG A 29 -15.01 2.10 -5.49
CA ARG A 29 -16.18 1.95 -6.36
C ARG A 29 -15.79 1.28 -7.67
N ASP A 30 -16.76 0.56 -8.23
CA ASP A 30 -16.69 0.01 -9.57
C ASP A 30 -17.34 0.93 -10.60
N THR A 31 -17.94 2.04 -10.19
CA THR A 31 -18.60 2.96 -11.11
C THR A 31 -18.15 4.40 -10.88
N VAL A 32 -18.25 5.19 -11.94
CA VAL A 32 -17.99 6.63 -11.94
C VAL A 32 -19.24 7.33 -12.43
N ASP A 33 -19.64 8.37 -11.71
CA ASP A 33 -20.74 9.22 -12.10
C ASP A 33 -20.19 10.32 -13.01
N ILE A 34 -20.73 10.41 -14.24
CA ILE A 34 -20.36 11.41 -15.23
C ILE A 34 -21.51 12.41 -15.33
N ASP A 35 -21.23 13.66 -14.95
CA ASP A 35 -22.16 14.74 -15.16
C ASP A 35 -22.21 15.11 -16.64
N VAL A 36 -23.41 15.09 -17.21
CA VAL A 36 -23.70 15.47 -18.59
C VAL A 36 -24.09 16.95 -18.62
N ASN A 37 -23.76 17.64 -19.70
CA ASN A 37 -23.99 19.08 -19.85
C ASN A 37 -25.45 19.53 -19.65
N ASP A 38 -26.41 18.60 -19.74
CA ASP A 38 -27.84 18.85 -19.48
C ASP A 38 -28.24 18.75 -17.99
N GLY A 39 -27.27 18.50 -17.10
CA GLY A 39 -27.47 18.33 -15.67
C GLY A 39 -27.90 16.92 -15.25
N SER A 40 -27.96 15.96 -16.19
CA SER A 40 -28.14 14.55 -15.86
C SER A 40 -26.81 13.89 -15.48
N THR A 41 -26.86 12.79 -14.71
CA THR A 41 -25.68 12.01 -14.32
C THR A 41 -25.77 10.61 -14.92
N ILE A 42 -24.73 10.19 -15.65
CA ILE A 42 -24.60 8.83 -16.18
C ILE A 42 -23.59 8.06 -15.33
N THR A 43 -24.04 6.98 -14.71
CA THR A 43 -23.16 6.05 -13.99
C THR A 43 -22.56 5.04 -14.98
N VAL A 44 -21.24 5.09 -15.17
CA VAL A 44 -20.50 4.16 -16.04
C VAL A 44 -19.55 3.27 -15.23
N PRO A 45 -19.14 2.09 -15.75
CA PRO A 45 -18.08 1.30 -15.15
C PRO A 45 -16.76 2.08 -15.05
N SER A 46 -16.10 2.03 -13.89
CA SER A 46 -14.74 2.51 -13.71
C SER A 46 -13.76 1.83 -14.67
N PRO A 47 -12.82 2.57 -15.29
CA PRO A 47 -11.87 2.02 -16.26
C PRO A 47 -11.08 0.80 -15.74
N CYS A 48 -10.75 0.78 -14.45
CA CYS A 48 -9.91 -0.24 -13.84
C CYS A 48 -10.61 -1.58 -13.55
N ILE A 49 -11.95 -1.70 -13.65
CA ILE A 49 -12.65 -2.98 -13.40
C ILE A 49 -12.21 -4.07 -14.39
N HIS A 50 -11.82 -3.68 -15.60
CA HIS A 50 -11.43 -4.60 -16.67
C HIS A 50 -9.96 -5.02 -16.59
N GLU A 51 -9.15 -4.36 -15.75
CA GLU A 51 -7.72 -4.63 -15.62
C GLU A 51 -7.49 -5.78 -14.63
N LYS A 52 -7.64 -7.04 -15.08
CA LYS A 52 -7.27 -8.20 -14.27
C LYS A 52 -5.80 -8.58 -14.49
N GLY A 53 -5.11 -8.95 -13.41
CA GLY A 53 -3.75 -9.50 -13.51
C GLY A 53 -2.73 -8.54 -14.13
N LYS A 54 -2.84 -7.24 -13.86
CA LYS A 54 -1.97 -6.21 -14.42
C LYS A 54 -0.70 -6.00 -13.58
N TYR A 55 -0.81 -6.12 -12.26
CA TYR A 55 0.25 -5.72 -11.34
C TYR A 55 0.95 -6.93 -10.72
N ASP A 56 2.27 -6.83 -10.59
CA ASP A 56 3.09 -7.81 -9.86
C ASP A 56 3.08 -7.54 -8.35
N VAL A 57 3.02 -6.26 -7.95
CA VAL A 57 3.00 -5.83 -6.56
C VAL A 57 2.02 -4.66 -6.40
N ILE A 58 1.20 -4.69 -5.35
CA ILE A 58 0.33 -3.56 -4.96
C ILE A 58 0.62 -3.21 -3.50
N PHE A 59 0.75 -1.92 -3.21
CA PHE A 59 0.92 -1.37 -1.87
C PHE A 59 -0.36 -0.69 -1.39
N LEU A 60 -0.80 -0.99 -0.18
CA LEU A 60 -1.87 -0.24 0.51
C LEU A 60 -1.38 0.14 1.90
N LEU A 61 -0.66 1.26 1.96
CA LEU A 61 0.05 1.69 3.16
C LEU A 61 -0.70 2.83 3.84
N SER A 62 -1.16 2.64 5.08
CA SER A 62 -1.82 3.70 5.84
C SER A 62 -3.08 4.30 5.19
N VAL A 63 -3.78 3.55 4.33
CA VAL A 63 -4.99 4.03 3.64
C VAL A 63 -6.28 3.36 4.16
N ILE A 64 -6.24 2.09 4.57
CA ILE A 64 -7.45 1.27 4.76
C ILE A 64 -8.45 1.85 5.77
N LYS A 65 -7.98 2.52 6.84
CA LYS A 65 -8.86 3.20 7.80
C LYS A 65 -9.77 4.24 7.14
N TRP A 66 -9.25 4.99 6.16
CA TRP A 66 -10.03 6.02 5.49
C TRP A 66 -11.10 5.41 4.61
N ILE A 67 -10.78 4.35 3.87
CA ILE A 67 -11.78 3.57 3.13
C ILE A 67 -12.86 3.06 4.10
N HIS A 68 -12.45 2.53 5.24
CA HIS A 68 -13.35 1.99 6.26
C HIS A 68 -14.29 3.06 6.85
N TYR A 69 -13.80 4.28 7.04
CA TYR A 69 -14.61 5.41 7.49
C TYR A 69 -15.64 5.87 6.46
N HIS A 70 -15.28 5.90 5.18
CA HIS A 70 -16.16 6.40 4.13
C HIS A 70 -17.14 5.34 3.62
N HIS A 71 -16.75 4.06 3.62
CA HIS A 71 -17.49 3.00 2.93
C HIS A 71 -17.79 1.78 3.82
N GLY A 72 -17.47 1.84 5.12
CA GLY A 72 -17.73 0.75 6.05
C GLY A 72 -17.00 -0.55 5.71
N ASP A 73 -17.47 -1.65 6.28
CA ASP A 73 -16.87 -2.98 6.05
C ASP A 73 -16.94 -3.38 4.56
N GLU A 74 -18.02 -3.02 3.87
CA GLU A 74 -18.20 -3.39 2.46
C GLU A 74 -17.16 -2.73 1.55
N GLY A 75 -16.80 -1.46 1.79
CA GLY A 75 -15.70 -0.83 1.04
C GLY A 75 -14.35 -1.49 1.28
N VAL A 76 -14.07 -1.95 2.50
CA VAL A 76 -12.84 -2.70 2.81
C VAL A 76 -12.79 -4.01 2.06
N LYS A 77 -13.88 -4.80 2.12
CA LYS A 77 -13.99 -6.09 1.41
C LYS A 77 -13.86 -5.91 -0.10
N HIS A 78 -14.53 -4.89 -0.63
CA HIS A 78 -14.48 -4.54 -2.04
C HIS A 78 -13.04 -4.25 -2.50
N VAL A 79 -12.33 -3.37 -1.80
CA VAL A 79 -10.93 -3.04 -2.12
C VAL A 79 -10.03 -4.27 -2.04
N PHE A 80 -10.21 -5.14 -1.04
CA PHE A 80 -9.43 -6.39 -0.95
C PHE A 80 -9.68 -7.31 -2.16
N SER A 81 -10.95 -7.50 -2.55
CA SER A 81 -11.30 -8.28 -3.74
C SER A 81 -10.73 -7.68 -5.02
N LYS A 82 -10.82 -6.35 -5.16
CA LYS A 82 -10.28 -5.60 -6.30
C LYS A 82 -8.77 -5.74 -6.42
N ILE A 83 -8.03 -5.56 -5.32
CA ILE A 83 -6.57 -5.78 -5.27
C ILE A 83 -6.22 -7.21 -5.69
N TYR A 84 -6.96 -8.21 -5.20
CA TYR A 84 -6.75 -9.60 -5.62
C TYR A 84 -6.96 -9.79 -7.13
N GLY A 85 -7.99 -9.18 -7.71
CA GLY A 85 -8.26 -9.22 -9.15
C GLY A 85 -7.18 -8.55 -9.99
N LEU A 86 -6.68 -7.40 -9.52
CA LEU A 86 -5.65 -6.59 -10.16
C LEU A 86 -4.27 -7.26 -10.16
N LEU A 87 -3.96 -8.08 -9.15
CA LEU A 87 -2.69 -8.80 -9.05
C LEU A 87 -2.61 -9.98 -10.02
N LYS A 88 -1.44 -10.16 -10.64
CA LYS A 88 -1.09 -11.37 -11.38
C LYS A 88 -1.09 -12.59 -10.46
N PRO A 89 -1.28 -13.81 -10.98
CA PRO A 89 -0.97 -15.00 -10.20
C PRO A 89 0.48 -14.97 -9.71
N GLY A 90 0.70 -15.22 -8.43
CA GLY A 90 2.00 -15.03 -7.79
C GLY A 90 2.32 -13.58 -7.38
N GLY A 91 1.41 -12.62 -7.59
CA GLY A 91 1.61 -11.22 -7.21
C GLY A 91 1.54 -10.98 -5.70
N LEU A 92 2.17 -9.88 -5.24
CA LEU A 92 2.25 -9.50 -3.84
C LEU A 92 1.34 -8.32 -3.49
N PHE A 93 0.62 -8.48 -2.38
CA PHE A 93 -0.06 -7.40 -1.70
C PHE A 93 0.72 -7.01 -0.44
N ILE A 94 1.22 -5.78 -0.41
CA ILE A 94 1.95 -5.21 0.73
C ILE A 94 1.02 -4.26 1.48
N PHE A 95 0.66 -4.66 2.69
CA PHE A 95 -0.46 -4.09 3.42
C PHE A 95 -0.06 -3.60 4.81
N GLU A 96 -0.32 -2.32 5.10
CA GLU A 96 -0.06 -1.72 6.40
C GLU A 96 -1.36 -1.14 6.98
N PRO A 97 -2.13 -1.94 7.74
CA PRO A 97 -3.36 -1.49 8.38
C PRO A 97 -3.08 -0.62 9.61
N GLN A 98 -3.91 0.42 9.81
CA GLN A 98 -3.86 1.18 11.07
C GLN A 98 -4.58 0.46 12.21
N ASP A 99 -4.08 0.66 13.43
CA ASP A 99 -4.62 0.05 14.64
C ASP A 99 -5.99 0.61 15.04
N TRP A 100 -6.75 -0.16 15.82
CA TRP A 100 -8.08 0.26 16.29
C TRP A 100 -8.04 1.52 17.17
N LYS A 101 -6.93 1.76 17.89
CA LYS A 101 -6.75 2.97 18.71
C LYS A 101 -6.79 4.23 17.84
N SER A 102 -6.18 4.21 16.66
CA SER A 102 -6.21 5.32 15.71
C SER A 102 -7.61 5.61 15.16
N TYR A 103 -8.46 4.58 15.02
CA TYR A 103 -9.86 4.76 14.61
C TYR A 103 -10.65 5.58 15.63
N ARG A 104 -10.43 5.32 16.93
CA ARG A 104 -11.15 6.06 17.98
C ARG A 104 -10.86 7.56 17.93
N LYS A 105 -9.66 7.98 17.54
CA LYS A 105 -9.26 9.41 17.51
C LYS A 105 -10.01 10.25 16.48
N LYS A 106 -10.42 9.67 15.35
CA LYS A 106 -10.98 10.41 14.20
C LYS A 106 -12.40 9.99 13.82
N ARG A 107 -13.06 9.14 14.63
CA ARG A 107 -14.43 8.66 14.40
C ARG A 107 -15.54 9.73 14.37
N ASN A 108 -15.26 10.95 14.83
CA ASN A 108 -16.26 12.03 14.94
C ASN A 108 -16.04 13.14 13.90
N LEU A 109 -15.25 12.90 12.86
CA LEU A 109 -14.97 13.92 11.83
C LEU A 109 -16.25 14.35 11.08
N THR A 110 -17.14 13.40 10.77
CA THR A 110 -18.47 13.68 10.19
C THR A 110 -19.52 12.73 10.77
N LYS A 111 -20.81 13.00 10.51
CA LYS A 111 -21.91 12.13 10.97
C LYS A 111 -21.85 10.76 10.29
N GLU A 112 -21.49 10.73 9.02
CA GLU A 112 -21.35 9.55 8.18
C GLU A 112 -20.21 8.67 8.69
N ILE A 113 -19.04 9.26 8.92
CA ILE A 113 -17.88 8.56 9.51
C ILE A 113 -18.25 7.95 10.87
N ARG A 114 -19.00 8.69 11.70
CA ARG A 114 -19.44 8.19 13.00
C ARG A 114 -20.41 7.03 12.87
N ALA A 115 -21.38 7.12 11.95
CA ALA A 115 -22.32 6.04 11.67
C ALA A 115 -21.59 4.77 11.19
N ASN A 116 -20.70 4.92 10.20
CA ASN A 116 -19.88 3.82 9.69
C ASN A 116 -18.99 3.23 10.79
N PHE A 117 -18.29 4.05 11.58
CA PHE A 117 -17.48 3.58 12.70
C PHE A 117 -18.28 2.72 13.70
N ASN A 118 -19.51 3.12 14.00
CA ASN A 118 -20.39 2.40 14.91
C ASN A 118 -20.89 1.08 14.30
N SER A 119 -20.98 0.98 12.97
CA SER A 119 -21.41 -0.25 12.28
C SER A 119 -20.26 -1.21 11.93
N ILE A 120 -18.99 -0.84 12.16
CA ILE A 120 -17.83 -1.71 11.88
C ILE A 120 -17.94 -3.03 12.66
N LYS A 121 -17.96 -4.15 11.93
CA LYS A 121 -17.87 -5.51 12.46
C LYS A 121 -16.52 -6.14 12.14
N LEU A 122 -15.97 -5.88 10.94
CA LEU A 122 -14.65 -6.36 10.53
C LEU A 122 -13.55 -5.45 11.09
N ARG A 123 -12.93 -5.82 12.21
CA ARG A 123 -11.86 -5.02 12.84
C ARG A 123 -10.50 -5.19 12.14
N PRO A 124 -9.56 -4.24 12.29
CA PRO A 124 -8.22 -4.35 11.72
C PRO A 124 -7.47 -5.65 12.07
N THR A 125 -7.66 -6.17 13.28
CA THR A 125 -7.08 -7.43 13.73
C THR A 125 -7.59 -8.66 12.97
N GLN A 126 -8.70 -8.52 12.24
CA GLN A 126 -9.34 -9.59 11.46
C GLN A 126 -9.04 -9.46 9.96
N PHE A 127 -8.35 -8.41 9.51
CA PHE A 127 -8.14 -8.18 8.08
C PHE A 127 -7.29 -9.26 7.42
N VAL A 128 -6.20 -9.69 8.07
CA VAL A 128 -5.34 -10.76 7.52
C VAL A 128 -6.13 -12.07 7.41
N ASP A 129 -6.83 -12.46 8.48
CA ASP A 129 -7.74 -13.61 8.46
C ASP A 129 -8.77 -13.55 7.33
N TYR A 130 -9.39 -12.39 7.10
CA TYR A 130 -10.34 -12.19 6.03
C TYR A 130 -9.69 -12.30 4.64
N LEU A 131 -8.52 -11.68 4.46
CA LEU A 131 -7.74 -11.77 3.22
C LEU A 131 -7.36 -13.21 2.88
N GLU A 132 -7.02 -14.02 3.87
CA GLU A 132 -6.67 -15.44 3.66
C GLU A 132 -7.91 -16.31 3.40
N LYS A 133 -8.93 -16.21 4.27
CA LYS A 133 -10.07 -17.14 4.27
C LYS A 133 -11.12 -16.81 3.22
N GLU A 134 -11.40 -15.52 3.02
CA GLU A 134 -12.52 -15.07 2.18
C GLU A 134 -12.05 -14.58 0.81
N VAL A 135 -10.85 -14.01 0.72
CA VAL A 135 -10.31 -13.46 -0.54
C VAL A 135 -9.37 -14.44 -1.24
N GLY A 136 -8.63 -15.27 -0.49
CA GLY A 136 -7.76 -16.31 -1.03
C GLY A 136 -6.29 -15.91 -1.19
N PHE A 137 -5.83 -14.91 -0.45
CA PHE A 137 -4.39 -14.65 -0.27
C PHE A 137 -3.74 -15.69 0.65
N VAL A 138 -2.42 -15.73 0.66
CA VAL A 138 -1.61 -16.47 1.64
C VAL A 138 -0.66 -15.49 2.32
N LEU A 139 -0.66 -15.42 3.65
CA LEU A 139 0.31 -14.59 4.38
C LEU A 139 1.71 -15.20 4.27
N GLU A 140 2.67 -14.48 3.66
CA GLU A 140 4.06 -14.92 3.60
C GLU A 140 4.81 -14.52 4.87
N CYS A 141 4.70 -13.25 5.27
CA CYS A 141 5.31 -12.78 6.49
C CYS A 141 4.65 -11.50 7.00
N THR A 142 4.95 -11.18 8.25
CA THR A 142 4.63 -9.88 8.85
C THR A 142 5.92 -9.24 9.32
N LEU A 143 6.28 -8.13 8.70
CA LEU A 143 7.37 -7.28 9.14
C LEU A 143 6.88 -6.48 10.34
N LYS A 144 7.50 -6.75 11.49
CA LYS A 144 7.28 -5.93 12.69
C LYS A 144 8.15 -4.69 12.60
N PRO A 145 7.69 -3.55 13.14
CA PRO A 145 8.55 -2.40 13.29
C PRO A 145 9.83 -2.74 14.07
N SER A 146 10.93 -2.08 13.72
CA SER A 146 12.20 -2.26 14.40
C SER A 146 12.15 -1.64 15.80
N PRO A 147 12.84 -2.23 16.81
CA PRO A 147 13.08 -1.56 18.08
C PRO A 147 13.77 -0.19 17.92
N ALA A 148 14.55 0.00 16.85
CA ALA A 148 15.17 1.29 16.54
C ALA A 148 14.15 2.37 16.14
N THR A 149 12.98 1.97 15.61
CA THR A 149 11.87 2.89 15.33
C THR A 149 11.02 3.22 16.56
N ALA A 150 11.19 2.48 17.66
CA ALA A 150 10.51 2.77 18.93
C ALA A 150 11.10 3.98 19.67
N THR A 151 12.35 4.37 19.35
CA THR A 151 13.06 5.49 19.98
C THR A 151 12.88 6.83 19.26
N CYS A 152 12.43 6.82 18.00
CA CYS A 152 12.07 8.05 17.31
C CYS A 152 10.65 8.52 17.70
N ASP A 153 10.46 9.83 17.87
CA ASP A 153 9.21 10.46 18.36
C ASP A 153 8.03 10.41 17.36
N VAL A 154 8.02 9.42 16.46
CA VAL A 154 6.97 9.13 15.48
C VAL A 154 5.92 8.17 16.07
N ARG A 155 5.34 8.58 17.21
CA ARG A 155 4.25 7.82 17.86
C ARG A 155 3.10 7.57 16.88
N GLY A 156 2.84 6.30 16.57
CA GLY A 156 1.70 5.87 15.76
C GLY A 156 2.03 5.42 14.33
N PHE A 157 3.30 5.45 13.92
CA PHE A 157 3.80 4.81 12.68
C PHE A 157 4.47 3.45 12.94
N ASP A 158 4.46 3.00 14.18
CA ASP A 158 4.94 1.69 14.63
C ASP A 158 3.90 0.61 14.33
N ARG A 159 3.70 0.29 13.04
CA ARG A 159 2.67 -0.65 12.57
C ARG A 159 3.28 -1.81 11.79
N PRO A 160 2.68 -3.02 11.89
CA PRO A 160 3.12 -4.16 11.11
C PRO A 160 2.84 -3.93 9.62
N ILE A 161 3.74 -4.43 8.77
CA ILE A 161 3.52 -4.54 7.33
C ILE A 161 3.36 -6.02 7.00
N HIS A 162 2.23 -6.37 6.40
CA HIS A 162 1.91 -7.73 6.00
C HIS A 162 2.24 -7.91 4.52
N LEU A 163 2.95 -9.00 4.20
CA LEU A 163 3.20 -9.43 2.82
C LEU A 163 2.29 -10.61 2.54
N LEU A 164 1.31 -10.42 1.65
CA LEU A 164 0.34 -11.42 1.26
C LEU A 164 0.51 -11.79 -0.22
N ARG A 165 0.60 -13.09 -0.52
CA ARG A 165 0.79 -13.61 -1.87
C ARG A 165 -0.53 -14.08 -2.46
N LYS A 166 -0.81 -13.69 -3.70
CA LYS A 166 -1.86 -14.33 -4.51
C LYS A 166 -1.31 -15.65 -5.06
N PRO A 167 -1.97 -16.81 -4.84
CA PRO A 167 -1.49 -18.09 -5.35
C PRO A 167 -1.24 -18.08 -6.87
N GLY A 168 -0.22 -18.80 -7.31
CA GLY A 168 0.08 -19.00 -8.73
C GLY A 168 -0.98 -19.88 -9.39
N GLY A 169 -1.55 -19.44 -10.51
CA GLY A 169 -2.51 -20.20 -11.30
C GLY A 169 -1.80 -21.25 -12.14
N GLY A 170 -1.22 -22.28 -11.50
CA GLY A 170 -0.53 -23.35 -12.22
C GLY A 170 0.14 -24.41 -11.35
N ALA A 171 -0.38 -25.63 -11.47
CA ALA A 171 0.13 -26.96 -11.10
C ALA A 171 -0.03 -27.48 -9.65
N LYS A 172 -0.93 -28.47 -9.52
CA LYS A 172 -0.77 -29.55 -8.52
C LYS A 172 0.61 -30.19 -8.69
N GLY A 173 1.34 -30.36 -7.58
CA GLY A 173 2.45 -31.31 -7.47
C GLY A 173 3.85 -30.70 -7.50
N LYS A 174 4.34 -30.30 -6.32
CA LYS A 174 5.50 -30.88 -5.62
C LYS A 174 5.75 -30.02 -4.38
N GLN A 175 5.62 -30.62 -3.19
CA GLN A 175 6.26 -30.09 -2.00
C GLN A 175 7.76 -30.05 -2.29
N GLY A 176 8.27 -28.86 -2.63
CA GLY A 176 9.71 -28.60 -2.57
C GLY A 176 10.16 -28.70 -1.11
N PRO A 177 11.40 -29.10 -0.85
CA PRO A 177 11.88 -29.24 0.52
C PRO A 177 11.73 -27.90 1.24
N ALA A 178 11.35 -27.98 2.52
CA ALA A 178 11.23 -26.84 3.41
C ALA A 178 12.45 -25.92 3.23
N ALA A 179 12.19 -24.64 2.93
CA ALA A 179 13.24 -23.64 2.79
C ALA A 179 14.00 -23.58 4.11
N GLU A 180 15.24 -24.08 4.10
CA GLU A 180 16.15 -23.96 5.21
C GLU A 180 16.42 -22.47 5.44
N VAL A 181 16.13 -22.02 6.66
CA VAL A 181 16.34 -20.66 7.12
C VAL A 181 17.84 -20.39 7.07
N ARG A 182 18.32 -19.82 5.98
CA ARG A 182 19.66 -19.24 5.93
C ARG A 182 19.66 -18.03 6.87
N LYS A 183 20.36 -18.17 8.00
CA LYS A 183 20.74 -17.04 8.86
C LYS A 183 21.32 -15.94 7.98
N VAL A 184 20.66 -14.79 7.95
CA VAL A 184 21.24 -13.58 7.39
C VAL A 184 22.24 -13.07 8.42
N GLU A 185 23.53 -13.11 8.09
CA GLU A 185 24.59 -12.45 8.87
C GLU A 185 24.35 -10.93 8.89
N PRO A 186 24.55 -10.22 10.01
CA PRO A 186 24.11 -8.82 10.14
C PRO A 186 25.00 -7.80 9.41
N ASP A 187 26.20 -8.17 8.96
CA ASP A 187 27.23 -7.18 8.62
C ASP A 187 27.58 -7.15 7.13
N ARG A 188 26.70 -6.56 6.32
CA ARG A 188 27.08 -5.89 5.06
C ARG A 188 26.21 -4.67 4.77
N TYR A 189 26.13 -3.75 5.72
CA TYR A 189 25.89 -2.35 5.37
C TYR A 189 27.25 -1.67 5.27
N LEU A 190 27.68 -1.42 4.04
CA LEU A 190 28.81 -0.55 3.74
C LEU A 190 28.53 0.83 4.35
N HIS A 191 29.43 1.27 5.23
CA HIS A 191 29.50 2.62 5.76
C HIS A 191 29.51 3.66 4.63
N PRO A 192 28.76 4.78 4.73
CA PRO A 192 29.09 6.00 4.01
C PRO A 192 30.12 6.79 4.82
N THR A 193 31.41 6.49 4.63
CA THR A 193 32.50 7.42 4.95
C THR A 193 32.91 8.14 3.68
N LEU A 194 32.15 9.17 3.28
CA LEU A 194 32.61 10.20 2.35
C LEU A 194 31.98 11.56 2.71
N PHE A 195 32.44 12.14 3.80
CA PHE A 195 32.52 13.59 3.99
C PHE A 195 33.75 13.87 4.86
N THR A 196 34.90 13.97 4.22
CA THR A 196 36.04 14.72 4.78
C THR A 196 35.98 16.11 4.17
N GLU A 197 35.58 17.09 4.98
CA GLU A 197 35.82 18.50 4.73
C GLU A 197 37.33 18.72 4.68
N ASN A 198 37.86 18.94 3.47
CA ASN A 198 39.07 19.72 3.31
C ASN A 198 38.67 21.18 3.41
N ASN A 199 38.93 21.81 4.55
CA ASN A 199 39.07 23.26 4.60
C ASN A 199 40.35 23.63 5.34
N SER A 200 41.43 23.75 4.57
CA SER A 200 42.61 24.53 4.90
C SER A 200 42.44 25.91 4.25
N GLY A 201 42.40 26.95 5.08
CA GLY A 201 42.28 28.35 4.68
C GLY A 201 41.66 29.20 5.77
#